data_AF-A0AAU7DXP9-F1
#
_entry.id   AF-A0AAU7DXP9-F1
#
_cell.length_a   1.000
_cell.length_b   1.000
_cell.length_c   1.000
_cell.angle_alpha   90.00
_cell.angle_beta   90.00
_cell.angle_gamma   90.00
#
_symmetry.space_group_name_H-M   'P 1'
#
loop_
_entity.id
_entity.type
_entity.pdbx_description
1 polymer ?
#
loop_
_entity_poly.entity_id
_entity_poly.type
_entity_poly.pdbx_seq_one_letter_code
_entity_poly.pdbx_strand_id
1 'polypeptide(L)'
;MTSEPGFNPYTQGRSSGGLGRLVTVLAVIFGALLVVFYAKQGYDNARFDCLSQASASQDVVAEFSLSWMPPFGVCTINGQLQSV
;
A
#
# COMPACT_ATOMS: atom_id res chain seq x y z
N MET A 1 -43.03 21.21 38.21
CA MET A 1 -42.69 21.24 36.77
C MET A 1 -41.32 20.62 36.61
N THR A 2 -41.26 19.32 36.34
CA THR A 2 -40.02 18.58 36.08
C THR A 2 -39.70 18.71 34.61
N SER A 3 -38.68 19.48 34.26
CA SER A 3 -38.19 19.66 32.90
C SER A 3 -37.60 18.36 32.38
N GLU A 4 -38.22 17.74 31.38
CA GLU A 4 -37.60 16.62 30.64
C GLU A 4 -36.31 17.11 29.98
N PRO A 5 -35.19 16.37 30.11
CA PRO A 5 -33.97 16.71 29.40
C PRO A 5 -34.24 16.61 27.89
N GLY A 6 -34.16 17.75 27.20
CA GLY A 6 -34.42 17.87 25.77
C GLY A 6 -33.63 16.84 24.97
N PHE A 7 -34.34 16.09 24.13
CA PHE A 7 -33.76 15.12 23.21
C PHE A 7 -32.79 15.82 22.25
N ASN A 8 -31.49 15.53 22.36
CA ASN A 8 -30.47 16.04 21.45
C ASN A 8 -30.07 14.96 20.42
N PRO A 9 -30.57 15.06 19.17
CA PRO A 9 -30.33 14.06 18.13
C PRO A 9 -28.86 13.98 17.69
N TYR A 10 -28.02 14.96 18.02
CA TYR A 10 -26.60 15.00 17.66
C TYR A 10 -25.70 14.31 18.69
N THR A 11 -26.19 14.11 19.92
CA THR A 11 -25.44 13.41 20.98
C THR A 11 -25.84 11.95 21.11
N GLN A 12 -27.03 11.59 20.60
CA GLN A 12 -27.53 10.22 20.58
C GLN A 12 -27.39 9.60 19.19
N GLY A 13 -26.25 9.85 18.54
CA GLY A 13 -25.79 9.01 17.44
C GLY A 13 -25.74 7.57 17.95
N ARG A 14 -26.76 6.79 17.56
CA ARG A 14 -27.00 5.39 17.89
C ARG A 14 -25.66 4.69 18.12
N SER A 15 -25.36 4.38 19.39
CA SER A 15 -24.15 3.66 19.80
C SER A 15 -23.94 2.52 18.82
N SER A 16 -22.88 2.61 18.00
CA SER A 16 -22.50 1.51 17.13
C SER A 16 -22.09 0.38 18.08
N GLY A 17 -23.02 -0.57 18.30
CA GLY A 17 -22.77 -1.74 19.12
C GLY A 17 -21.51 -2.49 18.64
N GLY A 18 -21.03 -3.46 19.42
CA GLY A 18 -19.76 -4.17 19.15
C GLY A 18 -19.53 -4.62 17.69
N LEU A 19 -20.60 -4.87 16.93
CA LEU A 19 -20.58 -5.11 15.49
C LEU A 19 -19.98 -3.97 14.65
N GLY A 20 -20.32 -2.71 14.94
CA GLY A 20 -19.78 -1.56 14.19
C GLY A 20 -18.28 -1.41 14.38
N ARG A 21 -17.80 -1.59 15.62
CA ARG A 21 -16.36 -1.60 15.93
C ARG A 21 -15.63 -2.74 15.21
N LEU A 22 -16.24 -3.93 15.17
CA LEU A 22 -15.67 -5.09 14.49
C LEU A 22 -15.54 -4.87 12.98
N VAL A 23 -16.56 -4.30 12.33
CA VAL A 23 -16.49 -3.96 10.90
C VAL A 23 -15.39 -2.95 10.62
N THR A 24 -15.24 -1.92 11.46
CA THR A 24 -14.15 -0.94 11.30
C THR A 24 -12.77 -1.59 11.41
N VAL A 25 -12.57 -2.47 12.40
CA VAL A 25 -11.30 -3.20 12.56
C VAL A 25 -11.01 -4.07 11.34
N LEU A 26 -12.01 -4.83 10.85
CA LEU A 26 -11.86 -5.66 9.66
C LEU A 26 -11.55 -4.81 8.41
N ALA A 27 -12.20 -3.67 8.24
CA ALA A 27 -11.94 -2.77 7.12
C ALA A 27 -10.50 -2.23 7.14
N VAL A 28 -9.96 -1.88 8.31
CA VAL A 28 -8.56 -1.43 8.45
C VAL A 28 -7.58 -2.56 8.11
N ILE A 29 -7.82 -3.77 8.63
CA ILE A 29 -6.99 -4.94 8.32
C ILE A 29 -7.02 -5.23 6.82
N PHE A 30 -8.20 -5.24 6.22
CA PHE A 30 -8.38 -5.46 4.79
C PHE A 30 -7.66 -4.39 3.96
N GLY A 31 -7.78 -3.11 4.34
CA GLY A 31 -7.07 -2.01 3.71
C GLY A 31 -5.55 -2.17 3.79
N ALA A 32 -5.02 -2.58 4.95
CA ALA A 32 -3.59 -2.83 5.10
C ALA A 32 -3.10 -3.97 4.20
N LEU A 33 -3.87 -5.06 4.09
CA LEU A 33 -3.55 -6.18 3.19
C LEU A 33 -3.58 -5.75 1.72
N LEU A 34 -4.56 -4.95 1.32
CA LEU A 34 -4.62 -4.41 -0.05
C LEU A 34 -3.40 -3.54 -0.38
N VAL A 35 -2.99 -2.66 0.53
CA VAL A 35 -1.79 -1.82 0.32
C VAL A 35 -0.56 -2.68 0.13
N VAL A 36 -0.36 -3.71 0.96
CA VAL A 36 0.76 -4.64 0.82
C VAL A 36 0.70 -5.42 -0.50
N PHE A 37 -0.48 -5.86 -0.90
CA PHE A 37 -0.68 -6.57 -2.17
C PHE A 37 -0.27 -5.71 -3.37
N TYR A 38 -0.78 -4.47 -3.45
CA TYR A 38 -0.43 -3.56 -4.54
C TYR A 38 1.03 -3.13 -4.52
N ALA A 39 1.62 -2.92 -3.34
CA ALA A 39 3.04 -2.61 -3.22
C ALA A 39 3.92 -3.76 -3.75
N LYS A 40 3.56 -5.01 -3.43
CA LYS A 40 4.22 -6.20 -3.96
C LYS A 40 4.08 -6.30 -5.48
N GLN A 41 2.86 -6.14 -5.99
CA GLN A 41 2.60 -6.19 -7.42
C GLN A 41 3.38 -5.11 -8.19
N GLY A 42 3.44 -3.87 -7.67
CA GLY A 42 4.23 -2.80 -8.27
C GLY A 42 5.73 -3.10 -8.29
N TYR A 43 6.26 -3.66 -7.19
CA TYR A 43 7.65 -4.09 -7.12
C TYR A 43 7.98 -5.18 -8.14
N ASP A 44 7.12 -6.20 -8.26
CA ASP A 44 7.34 -7.31 -9.18
C ASP A 44 7.29 -6.85 -10.65
N ASN A 45 6.38 -5.93 -10.98
CA ASN A 45 6.31 -5.33 -12.32
C ASN A 45 7.58 -4.51 -12.64
N ALA A 46 8.01 -3.63 -11.73
CA ALA A 46 9.21 -2.82 -11.94
C ALA A 46 10.48 -3.69 -12.05
N ARG A 47 10.56 -4.75 -11.25
CA ARG A 47 11.62 -5.74 -11.34
C ARG A 47 11.58 -6.49 -12.67
N PHE A 48 10.41 -6.90 -13.12
CA PHE A 48 10.25 -7.58 -14.41
C PHE A 48 10.67 -6.69 -15.57
N ASP A 49 10.26 -5.42 -15.57
CA ASP A 49 10.65 -4.43 -16.58
C ASP A 49 12.19 -4.28 -16.62
N CYS A 50 12.83 -4.16 -15.46
CA CYS A 50 14.30 -4.11 -15.35
C CYS A 50 14.98 -5.38 -15.89
N LEU A 51 14.51 -6.56 -15.49
CA LEU A 51 15.09 -7.84 -15.93
C LEU A 51 14.86 -8.10 -17.43
N SER A 52 13.73 -7.63 -17.97
CA SER A 52 13.42 -7.79 -19.40
C SER A 52 14.42 -7.07 -20.30
N GLN A 53 14.98 -5.95 -19.85
CA GLN A 53 16.02 -5.21 -20.60
C GLN A 53 17.33 -5.98 -20.70
N ALA A 54 17.67 -6.76 -19.67
CA ALA A 54 18.83 -7.65 -19.69
C ALA A 54 18.62 -8.89 -20.58
N SER A 55 17.39 -9.39 -20.69
CA SER A 55 17.10 -10.61 -21.46
C SER A 55 17.37 -10.49 -22.97
N ALA A 56 17.54 -9.27 -23.49
CA ALA A 56 17.90 -9.03 -24.89
C ALA A 56 19.35 -9.42 -25.23
N SER A 57 20.23 -9.59 -24.25
CA SER A 57 21.64 -9.92 -24.44
C SER A 57 22.13 -10.93 -23.40
N GLN A 58 22.66 -12.05 -23.88
CA GLN A 58 23.00 -13.24 -23.06
C GLN A 58 24.07 -13.02 -21.97
N ASP A 59 24.74 -11.86 -21.96
CA ASP A 59 25.79 -11.49 -21.01
C ASP A 59 25.39 -10.37 -20.03
N VAL A 60 24.10 -10.00 -19.97
CA VAL A 60 23.66 -8.85 -19.16
C VAL A 60 23.04 -9.29 -17.86
N VAL A 61 23.65 -8.85 -16.75
CA VAL A 61 23.10 -9.03 -15.40
C VAL A 61 22.34 -7.76 -15.02
N ALA A 62 21.02 -7.87 -14.85
CA ALA A 62 20.17 -6.82 -14.30
C ALA A 62 19.78 -7.13 -12.86
N GLU A 63 19.91 -6.15 -11.98
CA GLU A 63 19.43 -6.21 -10.60
C GLU A 63 18.51 -5.02 -10.33
N PHE A 64 17.41 -5.29 -9.64
CA PHE A 64 16.47 -4.25 -9.21
C PHE A 64 16.54 -4.09 -7.70
N SER A 65 16.68 -2.84 -7.24
CA SER A 65 16.74 -2.50 -5.82
C SER A 65 15.83 -1.31 -5.50
N LEU A 66 15.32 -1.31 -4.26
CA LEU A 66 14.52 -0.21 -3.71
C LEU A 66 15.40 0.66 -2.82
N SER A 67 15.29 1.98 -2.98
CA SER A 67 15.94 2.99 -2.15
C SER A 67 14.90 3.79 -1.36
N TRP A 68 15.26 4.22 -0.16
CA TRP A 68 14.46 5.16 0.64
C TRP A 68 14.62 6.61 0.19
N MET A 69 15.62 6.89 -0.66
CA MET A 69 15.89 8.20 -1.23
C MET A 69 15.55 8.18 -2.73
N PRO A 70 14.95 9.24 -3.29
CA PRO A 70 14.70 9.32 -4.72
C PRO A 70 16.02 9.17 -5.52
N PRO A 71 16.03 8.42 -6.63
CA PRO A 71 14.94 7.60 -7.18
C PRO A 71 14.67 6.34 -6.34
N PHE A 72 13.40 6.08 -6.04
CA PHE A 72 12.99 4.98 -5.15
C PHE A 72 13.19 3.59 -5.78
N GLY A 73 13.17 3.50 -7.11
CA GLY A 73 13.47 2.29 -7.86
C GLY A 73 14.77 2.46 -8.64
N VAL A 74 15.67 1.48 -8.51
CA VAL A 74 16.97 1.50 -9.17
C VAL A 74 17.15 0.17 -9.90
N CYS A 75 17.36 0.26 -11.21
CA CYS A 75 17.71 -0.88 -12.06
C CYS A 75 19.20 -0.77 -12.43
N THR A 76 20.03 -1.71 -11.99
CA THR A 76 21.44 -1.78 -12.36
C THR A 76 21.63 -2.82 -13.44
N ILE A 77 22.13 -2.40 -14.61
CA ILE A 77 22.37 -3.27 -15.77
C ILE A 77 23.88 -3.24 -16.05
N ASN A 78 24.58 -4.36 -15.94
CA ASN A 78 26.05 -4.42 -16.12
C ASN A 78 26.83 -3.42 -15.25
N GLY A 79 26.36 -3.16 -14.03
CA GLY A 79 26.97 -2.17 -13.13
C GLY A 79 26.70 -0.71 -13.52
N GLN A 80 25.92 -0.43 -14.57
CA GLN A 80 25.41 0.90 -14.88
C GLN A 80 24.07 1.10 -14.19
N LEU A 81 23.96 2.16 -13.38
CA LEU A 81 22.78 2.49 -12.60
C LEU A 81 21.79 3.27 -13.46
N GLN A 82 20.61 2.69 -13.71
CA GLN A 82 19.49 3.35 -14.37
C GLN A 82 18.39 3.65 -13.35
N SER A 83 17.98 4.92 -13.31
CA SER A 83 16.80 5.34 -12.55
C SER A 83 15.54 4.93 -13.33
N VAL A 84 14.64 4.19 -12.68
CA VAL A 84 13.34 3.81 -13.24
C VAL A 84 12.24 4.62 -12.57
#